data_AF-A0A7K2XJC6-F1
#
_entry.id   AF-A0A7K2XJC6-F1
#
_cell.length_a   1.000
_cell.length_b   1.000
_cell.length_c   1.000
_cell.angle_alpha   90.00
_cell.angle_beta   90.00
_cell.angle_gamma   90.00
#
_symmetry.space_group_name_H-M   'P 1'
#
loop_
_entity.id
_entity.type
_entity.pdbx_description
1 polymer ?
#
loop_
_entity_poly.entity_id
_entity_poly.type
_entity_poly.pdbx_seq_one_letter_code
_entity_poly.pdbx_strand_id
1 'polypeptide(L)' 'SADPVAREALDAVWDEPVQRARALDGLVADGLVEPLDGGFYRLPLS' A
#
# COMPACT_ATOMS: atom_id res chain seq x y z
N SER A 1 13.70 3.29 7.42
CA SER A 1 13.83 2.30 6.34
C SER A 1 12.55 2.32 5.53
N ALA A 2 12.61 2.10 4.21
CA ALA A 2 11.43 1.92 3.37
C ALA A 2 11.05 0.44 3.33
N ASP A 3 10.93 -0.17 4.51
CA ASP A 3 10.60 -1.59 4.60
C ASP A 3 9.17 -1.83 4.11
N PRO A 4 8.90 -2.96 3.43
CA PRO A 4 7.56 -3.27 2.98
C PRO A 4 6.55 -3.33 4.13
N VAL A 5 5.35 -2.78 3.89
CA VAL A 5 4.23 -2.72 4.82
C VAL A 5 3.18 -3.74 4.41
N ALA A 6 2.75 -4.58 5.35
CA ALA A 6 1.67 -5.54 5.14
C ALA A 6 0.31 -4.85 5.02
N ARG A 7 -0.58 -5.37 4.17
CA ARG A 7 -1.94 -4.87 4.01
C ARG A 7 -2.72 -4.86 5.32
N GLU A 8 -2.52 -5.88 6.16
CA GLU A 8 -3.19 -6.00 7.47
C GLU A 8 -2.87 -4.84 8.40
N ALA A 9 -1.66 -4.28 8.31
CA ALA A 9 -1.29 -3.10 9.09
C ALA A 9 -2.02 -1.84 8.61
N LEU A 10 -2.21 -1.70 7.29
CA LEU A 10 -2.99 -0.60 6.71
C LEU A 10 -4.47 -0.74 7.04
N ASP A 11 -5.00 -1.96 7.01
CA ASP A 11 -6.38 -2.27 7.38
C ASP A 11 -6.66 -1.91 8.85
N ALA A 12 -5.71 -2.15 9.75
CA ALA A 12 -5.85 -1.88 11.19
C ALA A 12 -5.89 -0.39 11.57
N VAL A 13 -5.23 0.48 10.78
CA VAL A 13 -5.10 1.92 11.10
C VAL A 13 -6.02 2.81 10.27
N TRP A 14 -6.76 2.23 9.32
CA TRP A 14 -7.64 2.97 8.41
C TRP A 14 -8.93 2.19 8.17
N ASP A 15 -10.01 2.51 8.89
CA ASP A 15 -11.27 1.72 8.92
C ASP A 15 -12.24 1.96 7.72
N GLU A 16 -11.72 2.41 6.59
CA GLU A 16 -12.53 2.73 5.40
C GLU A 16 -12.10 1.89 4.19
N PRO A 17 -12.54 0.62 4.09
CA PRO A 17 -11.98 -0.34 3.14
C PRO A 17 -12.08 0.09 1.68
N VAL A 18 -13.20 0.72 1.28
CA VAL A 18 -13.40 1.19 -0.09
C VAL A 18 -12.50 2.39 -0.41
N GLN A 19 -12.35 3.33 0.53
CA GLN A 19 -11.50 4.50 0.32
C GLN A 19 -10.03 4.13 0.32
N ARG A 20 -9.61 3.27 1.25
CA ARG A 20 -8.25 2.74 1.35
C ARG A 20 -7.84 2.01 0.08
N ALA A 21 -8.68 1.12 -0.44
CA ALA A 21 -8.41 0.40 -1.69
C ALA A 21 -8.22 1.38 -2.86
N ARG A 22 -9.14 2.33 -3.05
CA ARG A 22 -9.03 3.35 -4.10
C ARG A 22 -7.77 4.21 -3.98
N ALA A 23 -7.40 4.59 -2.77
CA ALA A 23 -6.20 5.38 -2.52
C ALA A 23 -4.93 4.59 -2.87
N LEU A 24 -4.84 3.33 -2.44
CA LEU A 24 -3.72 2.45 -2.78
C LEU A 24 -3.63 2.20 -4.29
N ASP A 25 -4.77 1.95 -4.95
CA ASP A 25 -4.81 1.77 -6.41
C ASP A 25 -4.28 3.00 -7.14
N GLY A 26 -4.64 4.21 -6.69
CA GLY A 26 -4.10 5.46 -7.22
C GLY A 26 -2.59 5.59 -7.04
N LEU A 27 -2.08 5.32 -5.85
CA LEU A 27 -0.63 5.36 -5.56
C LEU A 27 0.16 4.36 -6.43
N VAL A 28 -0.40 3.18 -6.68
CA VAL A 28 0.22 2.18 -7.57
C VAL A 28 0.19 2.65 -9.02
N ALA A 29 -0.94 3.18 -9.50
CA ALA A 29 -1.06 3.71 -10.84
C ALA A 29 -0.08 4.88 -11.11
N ASP A 30 0.14 5.72 -10.10
CA ASP A 30 1.08 6.86 -10.15
C ASP A 30 2.55 6.45 -9.95
N GLY A 31 2.84 5.17 -9.66
CA GLY A 31 4.19 4.67 -9.42
C GLY A 31 4.81 5.12 -8.10
N LEU A 32 3.99 5.56 -7.14
CA LEU A 32 4.42 6.03 -5.83
C LEU A 32 4.49 4.90 -4.78
N VAL A 33 3.84 3.77 -5.05
CA VAL A 33 3.87 2.55 -4.25
C VAL A 33 3.95 1.34 -5.19
N GLU A 34 4.71 0.32 -4.78
CA GLU A 34 4.81 -0.94 -5.49
C GLU A 34 4.15 -2.07 -4.67
N PRO A 35 3.17 -2.81 -5.24
CA PRO A 35 2.63 -4.00 -4.61
C PRO A 35 3.63 -5.15 -4.74
N LEU A 36 3.71 -5.97 -3.70
CA LEU A 36 4.54 -7.16 -3.63
C LEU A 36 3.69 -8.40 -3.35
N ASP A 37 4.26 -9.57 -3.61
CA ASP A 37 3.66 -10.84 -3.25
C ASP A 37 3.37 -10.92 -1.74
N GLY A 38 2.33 -11.66 -1.38
CA GLY A 38 1.93 -11.82 0.02
C GLY A 38 1.20 -10.62 0.62
N GLY A 39 0.74 -9.66 -0.21
CA GLY A 39 -0.06 -8.53 0.27
C GLY A 39 0.75 -7.42 0.92
N PHE A 40 2.00 -7.24 0.48
CA PHE A 40 2.85 -6.16 0.97
C PHE A 40 2.89 -5.00 -0.04
N TYR A 41 3.23 -3.82 0.47
CA TYR A 41 3.44 -2.60 -0.31
C TYR A 41 4.77 -1.99 0.09
N ARG A 42 5.55 -1.50 -0.87
CA ARG A 42 6.77 -0.73 -0.58
C ARG A 42 6.80 0.57 -1.36
N LEU A 43 7.64 1.50 -0.89
CA LEU A 43 8.01 2.66 -1.68
C LEU A 43 8.98 2.25 -2.80
N PRO A 44 9.03 3.01 -3.91
CA PRO A 44 10.04 2.84 -4.95
C PRO A 44 11.45 2.96 -4.38
N LEU A 45 12.33 2.05 -4.79
CA LEU A 45 13.75 2.13 -4.46
C LEU A 45 14.39 3.15 -5.41
N SER A 46 15.03 4.17 -4.83
CA SER A 46 15.81 5.18 -5.58
C SER A 46 17.20 4.66 -5.92
#